data_AF-A0A1B9YS32-F1
#
_entry.id   AF-A0A1B9YS32-F1
#
_cell.length_a   1.000
_cell.length_b   1.000
_cell.length_c   1.000
_cell.angle_alpha   90.00
_cell.angle_beta   90.00
_cell.angle_gamma   90.00
#
_symmetry.space_group_name_H-M   'P 1'
#
loop_
_entity.id
_entity.type
_entity.pdbx_description
1 polymer ?
#
loop_
_entity_poly.entity_id
_entity_poly.type
_entity_poly.pdbx_seq_one_letter_code
_entity_poly.pdbx_strand_id
1 'polypeptide(L)'
;MRLSRRLILKSAGALPLLAGGLPLLGLQARAQTAPAAVPPILFVHGNGDHAALWITTLWRMESNGVPRERMRAINFTDPLARTDDKVEQPNRSSTEDQRRELGEAVKELQRRTGAARIALVGNSRGGYSIRNYIRNGGGADVSHAVLCGVPNHGIYDWDDGINNEFNGRGPFLRGLNEGDSEATPGTAFLTLRSDGNDKYAQPDGRFVGKPGTPTGVTSDGPALKGATNLALGALDHREVAFHPRAFREIYKSIAGAEPSRIEIVPEAEVRLSGLVTGTPGGVVTNRPVSGATVEIYRVSPETGERIGGPVHSSQTGADGRWGPAQVEATWFLEIVLTSAGSPTTHFYRSPFPRSSEIAHLRAARPLGPADAGAGAVVLMSRPRGYFGLPRDVVLIDGKEPGDVKSGVPTDSVTILRLPAAELGRPVVTIFNTERIVARAWPASENRIAVAELTY
;
A
#
# COMPACT_ATOMS: atom_id res chain seq x y z
N MET A 1 3.63 73.19 -1.92
CA MET A 1 3.72 73.40 -0.45
C MET A 1 4.93 72.56 0.02
N ARG A 2 6.01 73.02 0.68
CA ARG A 2 6.21 74.05 1.75
C ARG A 2 5.33 73.74 2.96
N LEU A 3 5.81 73.52 4.20
CA LEU A 3 7.12 73.73 4.88
C LEU A 3 7.65 72.37 5.47
N SER A 4 8.85 72.15 6.05
CA SER A 4 9.72 72.90 7.01
C SER A 4 9.07 73.16 8.40
N ARG A 5 9.76 73.10 9.54
CA ARG A 5 11.23 73.01 9.83
C ARG A 5 11.54 72.42 11.22
N ARG A 6 12.82 72.11 11.46
CA ARG A 6 13.47 71.54 12.66
C ARG A 6 13.23 72.25 14.00
N LEU A 7 13.37 71.49 15.09
CA LEU A 7 14.14 71.84 16.32
C LEU A 7 15.25 70.75 16.52
N ILE A 8 16.43 70.89 17.16
CA ILE A 8 17.11 71.94 17.97
C ILE A 8 16.67 71.95 19.47
N LEU A 9 17.50 71.66 20.49
CA LEU A 9 18.92 71.23 20.58
C LEU A 9 19.29 70.76 22.03
N LYS A 10 20.47 70.11 22.20
CA LYS A 10 21.20 69.86 23.48
C LYS A 10 20.51 68.87 24.46
N SER A 11 21.20 68.26 25.43
CA SER A 11 22.57 68.47 25.97
C SER A 11 23.35 67.15 26.19
N ALA A 12 24.67 67.25 26.39
CA ALA A 12 25.54 66.13 26.80
C ALA A 12 25.81 66.15 28.32
N GLY A 13 26.13 65.01 28.93
CA GLY A 13 26.54 64.94 30.34
C GLY A 13 26.87 63.53 30.86
N ALA A 14 28.08 63.39 31.42
CA ALA A 14 28.54 62.40 32.40
C ALA A 14 28.13 60.91 32.29
N LEU A 15 29.12 60.05 32.00
CA LEU A 15 29.20 58.68 32.52
C LEU A 15 29.73 58.71 33.97
N PRO A 16 29.11 57.96 34.89
CA PRO A 16 29.80 57.41 36.06
C PRO A 16 29.83 55.88 36.00
N LEU A 17 31.03 55.30 36.12
CA LEU A 17 31.20 53.87 36.38
C LEU A 17 30.87 53.60 37.86
N LEU A 18 29.82 52.80 38.12
CA LEU A 18 29.58 52.19 39.43
C LEU A 18 29.28 50.70 39.25
N ALA A 19 30.10 49.87 39.88
CA ALA A 19 29.90 48.43 39.92
C ALA A 19 28.89 48.08 41.02
N GLY A 20 27.86 47.30 40.68
CA GLY A 20 26.89 46.75 41.61
C GLY A 20 26.33 45.45 41.04
N GLY A 21 26.49 44.35 41.78
CA GLY A 21 26.09 43.03 41.30
C GLY A 21 24.57 42.85 41.26
N LEU A 22 24.04 42.46 40.11
CA LEU A 22 22.68 41.93 39.96
C LEU A 22 22.77 40.42 39.69
N PRO A 23 21.86 39.60 40.27
CA PRO A 23 21.88 38.17 40.04
C PRO A 23 21.50 37.88 38.58
N LEU A 24 22.37 37.17 37.86
CA LEU A 24 22.03 36.57 36.58
C LEU A 24 21.01 35.45 36.81
N LEU A 25 19.72 35.82 36.80
CA LEU A 25 18.62 34.92 36.55
C LEU A 25 18.86 34.26 35.18
N GLY A 26 19.50 33.10 35.20
CA GLY A 26 19.86 32.36 34.01
C GLY A 26 18.60 31.94 33.26
N LEU A 27 18.27 32.67 32.20
CA LEU A 27 17.40 32.14 31.15
C LEU A 27 18.13 30.94 30.54
N GLN A 28 17.86 29.75 31.08
CA GLN A 28 18.04 28.51 30.36
C GLN A 28 17.16 28.60 29.13
N ALA A 29 17.74 29.07 28.02
CA ALA A 29 17.17 28.89 26.70
C ALA A 29 16.98 27.39 26.52
N ARG A 30 15.74 26.92 26.70
CA ARG A 30 15.36 25.56 26.34
C ARG A 30 15.69 25.42 24.87
N ALA A 31 16.77 24.72 24.56
CA ALA A 31 17.10 24.38 23.19
C ALA A 31 15.87 23.69 22.62
N GLN A 32 15.21 24.36 21.67
CA GLN A 32 14.15 23.73 20.91
C GLN A 32 14.83 22.63 20.11
N THR A 33 14.75 21.41 20.62
CA THR A 33 15.20 20.21 19.92
C THR A 33 14.51 20.24 18.56
N ALA A 34 15.29 20.37 17.49
CA ALA A 34 14.77 20.29 16.14
C ALA A 34 13.91 19.02 16.04
N PRO A 35 12.70 19.10 15.45
CA PRO A 35 11.75 17.99 15.44
C PRO A 35 12.46 16.74 14.94
N ALA A 36 12.43 15.67 15.73
CA ALA A 36 13.22 14.46 15.48
C ALA A 36 12.92 13.94 14.07
N ALA A 37 13.95 13.90 13.23
CA ALA A 37 13.80 13.57 11.82
C ALA A 37 13.19 12.16 11.68
N VAL A 38 12.07 12.07 10.97
CA VAL A 38 11.30 10.83 10.76
C VAL A 38 12.25 9.69 10.39
N PRO A 39 12.27 8.58 11.14
CA PRO A 39 13.16 7.45 10.84
C PRO A 39 12.82 6.89 9.45
N PRO A 40 13.79 6.28 8.74
CA PRO A 40 13.50 5.70 7.43
C PRO A 40 12.40 4.65 7.55
N ILE A 41 11.52 4.57 6.55
CA ILE A 41 10.32 3.72 6.62
C ILE A 41 10.39 2.63 5.55
N LEU A 42 10.31 1.36 5.98
CA LEU A 42 10.13 0.21 5.10
C LEU A 42 8.69 -0.30 5.18
N PHE A 43 7.99 -0.20 4.04
CA PHE A 43 6.61 -0.64 3.87
C PHE A 43 6.54 -2.08 3.33
N VAL A 44 5.65 -2.90 3.89
CA VAL A 44 5.65 -4.36 3.76
C VAL A 44 4.25 -4.87 3.40
N HIS A 45 4.09 -5.45 2.21
CA HIS A 45 2.76 -5.82 1.66
C HIS A 45 2.23 -7.17 2.17
N GLY A 46 0.95 -7.45 1.88
CA GLY A 46 0.26 -8.67 2.27
C GLY A 46 0.55 -9.92 1.42
N ASN A 47 -0.19 -10.99 1.73
CA ASN A 47 -0.07 -12.30 1.08
C ASN A 47 -0.58 -12.26 -0.37
N GLY A 48 0.30 -12.53 -1.33
CA GLY A 48 -0.01 -12.43 -2.76
C GLY A 48 0.01 -11.00 -3.32
N ASP A 49 0.22 -9.99 -2.49
CA ASP A 49 0.32 -8.59 -2.89
C ASP A 49 1.74 -8.22 -3.36
N HIS A 50 1.96 -6.92 -3.62
CA HIS A 50 3.19 -6.35 -4.17
C HIS A 50 3.39 -4.91 -3.67
N ALA A 51 4.59 -4.35 -3.86
CA ALA A 51 4.96 -3.03 -3.35
C ALA A 51 3.98 -1.91 -3.73
N ALA A 52 3.38 -1.97 -4.93
CA ALA A 52 2.55 -0.93 -5.52
C ALA A 52 1.31 -0.54 -4.69
N LEU A 53 0.84 -1.40 -3.77
CA LEU A 53 -0.28 -1.05 -2.89
C LEU A 53 0.08 0.16 -2.00
N TRP A 54 1.35 0.33 -1.63
CA TRP A 54 1.82 1.44 -0.79
C TRP A 54 1.96 2.79 -1.49
N ILE A 55 1.72 2.89 -2.81
CA ILE A 55 1.91 4.13 -3.60
C ILE A 55 1.22 5.35 -2.96
N THR A 56 -0.06 5.25 -2.59
CA THR A 56 -0.81 6.39 -2.03
C THR A 56 -0.33 6.75 -0.61
N THR A 57 0.15 5.77 0.17
CA THR A 57 0.78 6.02 1.49
C THR A 57 2.12 6.74 1.34
N LEU A 58 2.98 6.32 0.39
CA LEU A 58 4.24 7.00 0.08
C LEU A 58 4.00 8.44 -0.37
N TRP A 59 3.07 8.67 -1.30
CA TRP A 59 2.72 10.00 -1.75
C TRP A 59 2.15 10.91 -0.65
N ARG A 60 1.38 10.36 0.31
CA ARG A 60 0.90 11.10 1.49
C ARG A 60 2.05 11.42 2.47
N MET A 61 3.03 10.52 2.63
CA MET A 61 4.25 10.78 3.40
C MET A 61 5.10 11.90 2.77
N GLU A 62 5.34 11.83 1.45
CA GLU A 62 6.04 12.89 0.69
C GLU A 62 5.33 14.24 0.78
N SER A 63 4.00 14.23 0.69
CA SER A 63 3.15 15.43 0.84
C SER A 63 3.17 16.03 2.25
N ASN A 64 3.72 15.30 3.23
CA ASN A 64 3.99 15.75 4.59
C ASN A 64 5.50 15.94 4.86
N GLY A 65 6.33 15.99 3.82
CA GLY A 65 7.76 16.32 3.93
C GLY A 65 8.68 15.16 4.29
N VAL A 66 8.21 13.91 4.28
CA VAL A 66 9.09 12.73 4.45
C VAL A 66 9.87 12.53 3.13
N PRO A 67 11.21 12.56 3.14
CA PRO A 67 12.00 12.43 1.91
C PRO A 67 11.88 11.05 1.25
N ARG A 68 11.78 11.01 -0.08
CA ARG A 68 11.57 9.78 -0.87
C ARG A 68 12.69 8.75 -0.65
N GLU A 69 13.94 9.20 -0.55
CA GLU A 69 15.12 8.35 -0.34
C GLU A 69 15.20 7.75 1.07
N ARG A 70 14.41 8.25 2.02
CA ARG A 70 14.22 7.66 3.35
C ARG A 70 13.08 6.64 3.40
N MET A 71 12.38 6.40 2.29
CA MET A 71 11.27 5.45 2.22
C MET A 71 11.53 4.36 1.19
N ARG A 72 11.01 3.15 1.46
CA ARG A 72 11.04 2.04 0.53
C ARG A 72 9.81 1.16 0.75
N ALA A 73 9.24 0.60 -0.31
CA ALA A 73 8.39 -0.58 -0.20
C ALA A 73 9.21 -1.82 -0.60
N ILE A 74 9.14 -2.89 0.19
CA ILE A 74 9.67 -4.20 -0.22
C ILE A 74 8.71 -4.83 -1.24
N ASN A 75 9.24 -5.70 -2.09
CA ASN A 75 8.48 -6.44 -3.09
C ASN A 75 8.91 -7.92 -3.02
N PHE A 76 8.36 -8.67 -2.05
CA PHE A 76 8.80 -10.03 -1.72
C PHE A 76 8.67 -10.96 -2.93
N THR A 77 9.73 -11.70 -3.24
CA THR A 77 9.92 -12.46 -4.48
C THR A 77 8.74 -13.40 -4.77
N ASP A 78 8.38 -14.24 -3.80
CA ASP A 78 7.20 -15.09 -3.81
C ASP A 78 6.25 -14.64 -2.69
N PRO A 79 5.24 -13.80 -2.96
CA PRO A 79 4.43 -13.15 -1.93
C PRO A 79 3.40 -14.07 -1.28
N LEU A 80 3.09 -15.23 -1.89
CA LEU A 80 2.14 -16.21 -1.38
C LEU A 80 2.80 -17.15 -0.36
N ALA A 81 2.09 -17.42 0.74
CA ALA A 81 2.47 -18.42 1.72
C ALA A 81 2.35 -19.85 1.18
N ARG A 82 3.12 -20.77 1.77
CA ARG A 82 2.97 -22.22 1.58
C ARG A 82 1.70 -22.73 2.30
N THR A 83 1.13 -23.84 1.84
CA THR A 83 -0.03 -24.48 2.52
C THR A 83 0.37 -25.07 3.88
N ASP A 84 1.57 -25.64 3.96
CA ASP A 84 2.28 -26.03 5.18
C ASP A 84 3.65 -25.34 5.12
N ASP A 85 4.03 -24.57 6.13
CA ASP A 85 5.25 -23.74 6.09
C ASP A 85 6.53 -24.58 5.88
N LYS A 86 6.53 -25.81 6.41
CA LYS A 86 7.67 -26.75 6.41
C LYS A 86 7.80 -27.53 5.11
N VAL A 87 6.76 -27.55 4.27
CA VAL A 87 6.75 -28.28 3.00
C VAL A 87 7.03 -27.30 1.87
N GLU A 88 8.10 -27.54 1.10
CA GLU A 88 8.39 -26.71 -0.07
C GLU A 88 7.25 -26.75 -1.09
N GLN A 89 6.86 -25.57 -1.58
CA GLN A 89 5.80 -25.42 -2.56
C GLN A 89 6.28 -24.40 -3.61
N PRO A 90 6.31 -24.76 -4.91
CA PRO A 90 6.82 -23.86 -5.94
C PRO A 90 6.12 -22.50 -5.95
N ASN A 91 6.89 -21.43 -6.20
CA ASN A 91 6.42 -20.05 -6.28
C ASN A 91 5.77 -19.51 -4.97
N ARG A 92 6.14 -20.07 -3.80
CA ARG A 92 5.61 -19.70 -2.47
C ARG A 92 6.71 -19.70 -1.41
N SER A 93 6.71 -18.66 -0.57
CA SER A 93 7.70 -18.45 0.50
C SER A 93 7.23 -19.02 1.84
N SER A 94 8.18 -19.52 2.63
CA SER A 94 7.98 -19.80 4.06
C SER A 94 8.04 -18.54 4.93
N THR A 95 7.69 -18.67 6.21
CA THR A 95 7.88 -17.63 7.23
C THR A 95 9.36 -17.22 7.38
N GLU A 96 10.29 -18.15 7.15
CA GLU A 96 11.74 -17.91 7.17
C GLU A 96 12.23 -17.20 5.90
N ASP A 97 11.72 -17.58 4.72
CA ASP A 97 12.02 -16.87 3.47
C ASP A 97 11.60 -15.39 3.55
N GLN A 98 10.39 -15.15 4.07
CA GLN A 98 9.87 -13.81 4.35
C GLN A 98 10.75 -13.05 5.36
N ARG A 99 11.21 -13.70 6.43
CA ARG A 99 12.09 -13.08 7.44
C ARG A 99 13.44 -12.69 6.85
N ARG A 100 14.01 -13.54 5.99
CA ARG A 100 15.28 -13.31 5.29
C ARG A 100 15.21 -12.14 4.31
N GLU A 101 14.25 -12.17 3.37
CA GLU A 101 14.05 -11.08 2.41
C GLU A 101 13.76 -9.73 3.11
N LEU A 102 13.01 -9.74 4.23
CA LEU A 102 12.80 -8.54 5.03
C LEU A 102 14.12 -8.05 5.65
N GLY A 103 14.89 -8.93 6.30
CA GLY A 103 16.16 -8.57 6.93
C GLY A 103 17.16 -7.94 5.97
N GLU A 104 17.27 -8.49 4.75
CA GLU A 104 18.07 -7.91 3.66
C GLU A 104 17.59 -6.50 3.28
N ALA A 105 16.27 -6.29 3.19
CA ALA A 105 15.69 -4.98 2.88
C ALA A 105 15.86 -3.96 4.03
N VAL A 106 15.85 -4.40 5.29
CA VAL A 106 16.19 -3.58 6.47
C VAL A 106 17.64 -3.11 6.37
N LYS A 107 18.59 -4.04 6.18
CA LYS A 107 20.02 -3.71 6.09
C LYS A 107 20.32 -2.78 4.91
N GLU A 108 19.67 -2.98 3.76
CA GLU A 108 19.82 -2.09 2.61
C GLU A 108 19.26 -0.68 2.88
N LEU A 109 18.14 -0.53 3.60
CA LEU A 109 17.61 0.79 3.95
C LEU A 109 18.46 1.50 5.02
N GLN A 110 18.94 0.77 6.04
CA GLN A 110 19.92 1.30 7.00
C GLN A 110 21.20 1.79 6.27
N ARG A 111 21.76 0.97 5.37
CA ARG A 111 22.96 1.31 4.58
C ARG A 111 22.78 2.53 3.69
N ARG A 112 21.61 2.69 3.04
CA ARG A 112 21.30 3.86 2.19
C ARG A 112 21.17 5.17 2.97
N THR A 113 20.67 5.10 4.20
CA THR A 113 20.24 6.28 4.96
C THR A 113 21.15 6.64 6.14
N GLY A 114 22.13 5.79 6.46
CA GLY A 114 22.99 5.92 7.65
C GLY A 114 22.27 5.71 8.98
N ALA A 115 20.99 5.32 8.98
CA ALA A 115 20.19 5.22 10.20
C ALA A 115 20.43 3.88 10.91
N ALA A 116 20.78 3.95 12.21
CA ALA A 116 20.91 2.76 13.05
C ALA A 116 19.58 2.03 13.30
N ARG A 117 18.43 2.73 13.23
CA ARG A 117 17.10 2.14 13.38
C ARG A 117 16.13 2.69 12.33
N ILE A 118 15.21 1.85 11.86
CA ILE A 118 14.16 2.23 10.89
C ILE A 118 12.75 1.99 11.46
N ALA A 119 11.70 2.43 10.79
CA ALA A 119 10.32 2.07 11.06
C ALA A 119 9.84 1.00 10.05
N LEU A 120 9.08 0.02 10.53
CA LEU A 120 8.46 -1.02 9.71
C LEU A 120 6.94 -0.84 9.71
N VAL A 121 6.33 -0.86 8.53
CA VAL A 121 4.87 -0.74 8.36
C VAL A 121 4.37 -1.91 7.52
N GLY A 122 3.57 -2.80 8.09
CA GLY A 122 3.14 -4.03 7.42
C GLY A 122 1.62 -4.15 7.31
N ASN A 123 1.14 -4.64 6.17
CA ASN A 123 -0.25 -5.07 5.99
C ASN A 123 -0.35 -6.60 5.97
N SER A 124 -1.38 -7.17 6.59
CA SER A 124 -1.69 -8.61 6.49
C SER A 124 -0.47 -9.49 6.85
N ARG A 125 -0.16 -10.52 6.05
CA ARG A 125 1.06 -11.35 6.15
C ARG A 125 2.36 -10.53 6.27
N GLY A 126 2.44 -9.33 5.70
CA GLY A 126 3.61 -8.47 5.85
C GLY A 126 3.97 -8.21 7.32
N GLY A 127 2.97 -8.11 8.20
CA GLY A 127 3.20 -7.99 9.65
C GLY A 127 3.80 -9.23 10.32
N TYR A 128 3.57 -10.44 9.78
CA TYR A 128 4.24 -11.65 10.24
C TYR A 128 5.75 -11.57 10.01
N SER A 129 6.18 -11.13 8.83
CA SER A 129 7.61 -10.96 8.54
C SER A 129 8.26 -9.97 9.51
N ILE A 130 7.57 -8.86 9.82
CA ILE A 130 8.01 -7.83 10.79
C ILE A 130 8.15 -8.42 12.19
N ARG A 131 7.11 -9.08 12.71
CA ARG A 131 7.14 -9.69 14.05
C ARG A 131 8.19 -10.80 14.13
N ASN A 132 8.29 -11.66 13.12
CA ASN A 132 9.27 -12.74 13.04
C ASN A 132 10.71 -12.20 13.03
N TYR A 133 10.98 -11.15 12.25
CA TYR A 133 12.28 -10.48 12.23
C TYR A 133 12.63 -9.86 13.58
N ILE A 134 11.72 -9.08 14.18
CA ILE A 134 11.93 -8.42 15.47
C ILE A 134 12.18 -9.44 16.59
N ARG A 135 11.32 -10.48 16.70
CA ARG A 135 11.37 -11.53 17.72
C ARG A 135 12.67 -12.34 17.63
N ASN A 136 13.12 -12.65 16.41
CA ASN A 136 14.33 -13.44 16.14
C ASN A 136 15.55 -12.54 15.85
N GLY A 137 15.82 -11.61 16.77
CA GLY A 137 17.06 -10.83 16.86
C GLY A 137 17.05 -9.45 16.18
N GLY A 138 16.09 -9.14 15.32
CA GLY A 138 16.02 -7.88 14.56
C GLY A 138 15.53 -6.66 15.37
N GLY A 139 15.04 -6.82 16.60
CA GLY A 139 14.44 -5.72 17.38
C GLY A 139 15.36 -4.52 17.65
N ALA A 140 16.68 -4.72 17.66
CA ALA A 140 17.63 -3.61 17.75
C ALA A 140 17.53 -2.65 16.54
N ASP A 141 17.28 -3.18 15.34
CA ASP A 141 17.21 -2.43 14.08
C ASP A 141 15.89 -1.66 13.88
N VAL A 142 14.86 -1.94 14.69
CA VAL A 142 13.49 -1.45 14.46
C VAL A 142 13.05 -0.49 15.57
N SER A 143 12.81 0.77 15.22
CA SER A 143 12.29 1.80 16.11
C SER A 143 10.78 1.69 16.34
N HIS A 144 10.01 1.44 15.27
CA HIS A 144 8.55 1.39 15.24
C HIS A 144 8.09 0.20 14.40
N ALA A 145 7.02 -0.46 14.83
CA ALA A 145 6.36 -1.54 14.10
C ALA A 145 4.85 -1.29 14.03
N VAL A 146 4.37 -0.87 12.87
CA VAL A 146 2.94 -0.55 12.63
C VAL A 146 2.29 -1.68 11.83
N LEU A 147 1.30 -2.34 12.43
CA LEU A 147 0.74 -3.61 11.97
C LEU A 147 -0.73 -3.42 11.57
N CYS A 148 -0.99 -3.37 10.27
CA CYS A 148 -2.25 -2.96 9.67
C CYS A 148 -3.05 -4.16 9.16
N GLY A 149 -4.13 -4.55 9.83
CA GLY A 149 -4.92 -5.75 9.47
C GLY A 149 -4.09 -7.04 9.52
N VAL A 150 -3.08 -7.09 10.38
CA VAL A 150 -2.19 -8.26 10.52
C VAL A 150 -2.93 -9.29 11.37
N PRO A 151 -3.18 -10.52 10.90
CA PRO A 151 -3.93 -11.53 11.65
C PRO A 151 -3.08 -12.12 12.79
N ASN A 152 -2.77 -11.32 13.81
CA ASN A 152 -1.79 -11.61 14.85
C ASN A 152 -2.11 -12.85 15.72
N HIS A 153 -3.39 -13.22 15.78
CA HIS A 153 -3.89 -14.44 16.43
C HIS A 153 -4.36 -15.51 15.43
N GLY A 154 -3.96 -15.37 14.16
CA GLY A 154 -4.36 -16.24 13.06
C GLY A 154 -5.67 -15.81 12.38
N ILE A 155 -6.12 -16.64 11.44
CA ILE A 155 -7.41 -16.52 10.73
C ILE A 155 -8.34 -17.72 11.01
N TYR A 156 -7.81 -18.76 11.66
CA TYR A 156 -8.53 -19.87 12.29
C TYR A 156 -7.65 -20.57 13.35
N ASP A 157 -8.24 -21.34 14.27
CA ASP A 157 -7.56 -22.09 15.34
C ASP A 157 -7.87 -23.61 15.32
N TRP A 158 -7.79 -24.22 14.15
CA TRP A 158 -8.14 -25.63 13.94
C TRP A 158 -6.94 -26.57 14.11
N ASP A 159 -7.20 -27.86 14.32
CA ASP A 159 -6.19 -28.92 14.27
C ASP A 159 -5.74 -29.21 12.83
N ASP A 160 -6.66 -29.05 11.87
CA ASP A 160 -6.35 -29.08 10.43
C ASP A 160 -5.34 -27.99 10.06
N GLY A 161 -4.29 -28.37 9.32
CA GLY A 161 -3.31 -27.40 8.83
C GLY A 161 -2.51 -26.72 9.95
N ILE A 162 -2.17 -27.44 11.03
CA ILE A 162 -1.45 -26.88 12.20
C ILE A 162 -0.09 -26.23 11.87
N ASN A 163 0.56 -26.61 10.76
CA ASN A 163 1.80 -25.98 10.27
C ASN A 163 1.55 -24.78 9.32
N ASN A 164 0.31 -24.39 9.07
CA ASN A 164 0.00 -23.22 8.28
C ASN A 164 0.28 -21.94 9.09
N GLU A 165 0.99 -20.96 8.51
CA GLU A 165 1.37 -19.73 9.21
C GLU A 165 0.18 -18.84 9.61
N PHE A 166 -1.03 -19.08 9.07
CA PHE A 166 -2.25 -18.38 9.48
C PHE A 166 -3.07 -19.11 10.57
N ASN A 167 -2.62 -20.26 11.05
CA ASN A 167 -3.29 -21.00 12.13
C ASN A 167 -2.85 -20.47 13.52
N GLY A 168 -3.80 -19.93 14.30
CA GLY A 168 -3.56 -19.34 15.63
C GLY A 168 -3.01 -20.33 16.67
N ARG A 169 -3.25 -21.63 16.51
CA ARG A 169 -2.65 -22.69 17.35
C ARG A 169 -1.35 -23.24 16.77
N GLY A 170 -0.98 -22.84 15.56
CA GLY A 170 0.25 -23.27 14.90
C GLY A 170 1.51 -22.81 15.65
N PRO A 171 2.63 -23.53 15.51
CA PRO A 171 3.85 -23.24 16.26
C PRO A 171 4.44 -21.86 15.95
N PHE A 172 4.22 -21.35 14.73
CA PHE A 172 4.68 -20.03 14.31
C PHE A 172 4.05 -18.91 15.13
N LEU A 173 2.71 -18.81 15.13
CA LEU A 173 2.00 -17.74 15.84
C LEU A 173 2.11 -17.89 17.37
N ARG A 174 2.14 -19.13 17.89
CA ARG A 174 2.47 -19.35 19.30
C ARG A 174 3.84 -18.77 19.67
N GLY A 175 4.89 -19.07 18.91
CA GLY A 175 6.23 -18.52 19.16
C GLY A 175 6.33 -16.99 19.07
N LEU A 176 5.49 -16.34 18.24
CA LEU A 176 5.39 -14.87 18.18
C LEU A 176 4.61 -14.27 19.35
N ASN A 177 3.57 -14.96 19.84
CA ASN A 177 2.64 -14.50 20.87
C ASN A 177 3.03 -14.95 22.30
N GLU A 178 4.07 -15.80 22.44
CA GLU A 178 4.59 -16.29 23.72
C GLU A 178 5.09 -15.18 24.65
N GLY A 179 4.87 -15.35 25.96
CA GLY A 179 5.38 -14.49 27.03
C GLY A 179 4.37 -13.46 27.56
N ASP A 180 4.83 -12.59 28.47
CA ASP A 180 3.94 -11.62 29.13
C ASP A 180 3.49 -10.47 28.21
N SER A 181 4.20 -10.21 27.12
CA SER A 181 3.80 -9.27 26.07
C SER A 181 4.21 -9.78 24.70
N GLU A 182 3.35 -9.53 23.72
CA GLU A 182 3.57 -9.89 22.32
C GLU A 182 4.31 -8.80 21.53
N ALA A 183 4.50 -7.63 22.16
CA ALA A 183 5.28 -6.50 21.66
C ALA A 183 6.69 -6.56 22.25
N THR A 184 7.71 -6.65 21.39
CA THR A 184 9.11 -6.75 21.83
C THR A 184 9.60 -5.43 22.42
N PRO A 185 10.16 -5.43 23.65
CA PRO A 185 10.66 -4.21 24.31
C PRO A 185 11.64 -3.39 23.46
N GLY A 186 11.59 -2.06 23.61
CA GLY A 186 12.43 -1.12 22.88
C GLY A 186 11.97 -0.80 21.45
N THR A 187 10.93 -1.45 20.94
CA THR A 187 10.23 -1.12 19.70
C THR A 187 8.85 -0.56 20.01
N ALA A 188 8.46 0.56 19.38
CA ALA A 188 7.10 1.10 19.51
C ALA A 188 6.13 0.33 18.61
N PHE A 189 5.27 -0.51 19.20
CA PHE A 189 4.26 -1.28 18.47
C PHE A 189 2.90 -0.56 18.43
N LEU A 190 2.33 -0.49 17.23
CA LEU A 190 0.95 -0.06 16.96
C LEU A 190 0.26 -1.12 16.09
N THR A 191 -0.95 -1.54 16.45
CA THR A 191 -1.85 -2.27 15.55
C THR A 191 -2.98 -1.37 15.07
N LEU A 192 -3.32 -1.49 13.79
CA LEU A 192 -4.48 -0.85 13.16
C LEU A 192 -5.42 -1.96 12.71
N ARG A 193 -6.60 -2.04 13.35
CA ARG A 193 -7.58 -3.10 13.12
C ARG A 193 -8.89 -2.57 12.56
N SER A 194 -9.61 -3.45 11.87
CA SER A 194 -10.99 -3.21 11.47
C SER A 194 -11.92 -3.31 12.68
N ASP A 195 -13.09 -2.71 12.56
CA ASP A 195 -14.24 -2.99 13.42
C ASP A 195 -15.28 -3.77 12.61
N GLY A 196 -15.06 -5.09 12.50
CA GLY A 196 -15.99 -6.06 11.91
C GLY A 196 -15.89 -6.30 10.40
N ASN A 197 -15.16 -5.49 9.62
CA ASN A 197 -15.07 -5.58 8.15
C ASN A 197 -13.77 -6.23 7.62
N ASP A 198 -12.85 -6.66 8.48
CA ASP A 198 -11.71 -7.48 8.07
C ASP A 198 -12.16 -8.94 7.91
N LYS A 199 -12.19 -9.46 6.68
CA LYS A 199 -12.64 -10.83 6.35
C LYS A 199 -11.78 -11.95 6.94
N TYR A 200 -10.57 -11.65 7.42
CA TYR A 200 -9.67 -12.60 8.07
C TYR A 200 -9.72 -12.52 9.61
N ALA A 201 -10.44 -11.55 10.17
CA ALA A 201 -10.69 -11.40 11.61
C ALA A 201 -12.19 -11.63 11.93
N GLN A 202 -12.69 -12.82 11.54
CA GLN A 202 -14.12 -13.17 11.56
C GLN A 202 -14.37 -14.46 12.36
N PRO A 203 -15.46 -14.55 13.14
CA PRO A 203 -15.77 -15.73 13.96
C PRO A 203 -16.28 -16.94 13.18
N ASP A 204 -16.66 -16.76 11.91
CA ASP A 204 -17.21 -17.82 11.04
C ASP A 204 -16.27 -18.11 9.86
N GLY A 205 -15.96 -19.39 9.67
CA GLY A 205 -14.97 -19.89 8.70
C GLY A 205 -15.35 -19.75 7.23
N ARG A 206 -16.47 -19.10 6.86
CA ARG A 206 -16.90 -18.90 5.47
C ARG A 206 -15.83 -18.30 4.56
N PHE A 207 -15.01 -17.39 5.08
CA PHE A 207 -13.95 -16.72 4.31
C PHE A 207 -12.65 -17.53 4.20
N VAL A 208 -12.57 -18.65 4.92
CA VAL A 208 -11.47 -19.62 4.93
C VAL A 208 -11.93 -21.05 4.57
N GLY A 209 -13.09 -21.16 3.90
CA GLY A 209 -13.57 -22.39 3.26
C GLY A 209 -14.44 -23.32 4.12
N LYS A 210 -14.72 -22.97 5.39
CA LYS A 210 -15.60 -23.75 6.29
C LYS A 210 -16.74 -22.88 6.86
N PRO A 211 -17.77 -22.51 6.07
CA PRO A 211 -18.90 -21.73 6.57
C PRO A 211 -19.60 -22.42 7.75
N GLY A 212 -20.03 -21.64 8.75
CA GLY A 212 -20.66 -22.16 9.97
C GLY A 212 -19.71 -22.87 10.94
N THR A 213 -18.43 -23.05 10.60
CA THR A 213 -17.41 -23.54 11.54
C THR A 213 -16.80 -22.36 12.29
N PRO A 214 -16.78 -22.34 13.63
CA PRO A 214 -16.08 -21.30 14.39
C PRO A 214 -14.59 -21.25 14.06
N THR A 215 -14.02 -20.04 13.94
CA THR A 215 -12.58 -19.84 13.67
C THR A 215 -11.72 -19.66 14.93
N GLY A 216 -12.34 -19.44 16.10
CA GLY A 216 -11.66 -18.97 17.30
C GLY A 216 -11.17 -17.51 17.24
N VAL A 217 -11.36 -16.81 16.10
CA VAL A 217 -10.85 -15.45 15.85
C VAL A 217 -12.00 -14.44 15.91
N THR A 218 -11.76 -13.27 16.50
CA THR A 218 -12.70 -12.14 16.55
C THR A 218 -12.13 -10.92 15.82
N SER A 219 -12.90 -9.84 15.72
CA SER A 219 -12.42 -8.55 15.20
C SER A 219 -11.27 -7.95 16.01
N ASP A 220 -11.03 -8.40 17.26
CA ASP A 220 -9.85 -8.03 18.06
C ASP A 220 -8.61 -8.89 17.77
N GLY A 221 -8.71 -9.98 17.00
CA GLY A 221 -7.57 -10.86 16.67
C GLY A 221 -6.32 -10.18 16.09
N PRO A 222 -6.42 -9.05 15.36
CA PRO A 222 -5.27 -8.25 14.93
C PRO A 222 -4.55 -7.45 16.03
N ALA A 223 -5.13 -7.31 17.23
CA ALA A 223 -4.51 -6.62 18.36
C ALA A 223 -3.33 -7.41 18.97
N LEU A 224 -2.50 -6.73 19.76
CA LEU A 224 -1.38 -7.31 20.50
C LEU A 224 -1.32 -6.82 21.95
N LYS A 225 -1.11 -7.75 22.88
CA LYS A 225 -0.91 -7.49 24.32
C LYS A 225 0.39 -6.73 24.56
N GLY A 226 0.27 -5.45 24.93
CA GLY A 226 1.40 -4.54 25.17
C GLY A 226 1.75 -3.63 23.99
N ALA A 227 1.04 -3.73 22.87
CA ALA A 227 1.05 -2.70 21.82
C ALA A 227 0.01 -1.61 22.11
N THR A 228 0.12 -0.48 21.40
CA THR A 228 -1.06 0.38 21.17
C THR A 228 -1.94 -0.30 20.14
N ASN A 229 -3.25 -0.36 20.36
CA ASN A 229 -4.20 -1.02 19.45
C ASN A 229 -5.34 -0.05 19.11
N LEU A 230 -5.54 0.26 17.82
CA LEU A 230 -6.56 1.20 17.36
C LEU A 230 -7.53 0.54 16.38
N ALA A 231 -8.82 0.62 16.68
CA ALA A 231 -9.88 0.27 15.74
C ALA A 231 -10.16 1.45 14.79
N LEU A 232 -10.11 1.20 13.48
CA LEU A 232 -10.41 2.21 12.46
C LEU A 232 -11.89 2.15 12.00
N GLY A 233 -12.79 1.57 12.80
CA GLY A 233 -14.20 1.40 12.42
C GLY A 233 -14.36 0.46 11.21
N ALA A 234 -15.43 0.67 10.45
CA ALA A 234 -15.88 -0.20 9.35
C ALA A 234 -15.00 -0.20 8.06
N LEU A 235 -13.67 -0.07 8.19
CA LEU A 235 -12.70 -0.28 7.11
C LEU A 235 -12.44 -1.77 6.87
N ASP A 236 -12.12 -2.16 5.64
CA ASP A 236 -11.72 -3.53 5.29
C ASP A 236 -10.26 -3.87 5.62
N HIS A 237 -9.89 -5.15 5.48
CA HIS A 237 -8.56 -5.73 5.77
C HIS A 237 -7.37 -5.05 5.07
N ARG A 238 -7.57 -4.47 3.88
CA ARG A 238 -6.54 -3.71 3.15
C ARG A 238 -6.66 -2.22 3.46
N GLU A 239 -7.88 -1.69 3.58
CA GLU A 239 -8.11 -0.28 3.94
C GLU A 239 -7.45 0.12 5.27
N VAL A 240 -7.39 -0.77 6.26
CA VAL A 240 -6.68 -0.51 7.53
C VAL A 240 -5.16 -0.28 7.37
N ALA A 241 -4.60 -0.45 6.16
CA ALA A 241 -3.24 -0.06 5.78
C ALA A 241 -3.18 1.12 4.78
N PHE A 242 -4.06 1.16 3.79
CA PHE A 242 -3.94 2.05 2.62
C PHE A 242 -4.91 3.25 2.62
N HIS A 243 -5.96 3.21 3.44
CA HIS A 243 -6.97 4.26 3.52
C HIS A 243 -6.41 5.55 4.17
N PRO A 244 -6.87 6.75 3.78
CA PRO A 244 -6.56 8.03 4.45
C PRO A 244 -6.48 7.99 5.99
N ARG A 245 -7.43 7.31 6.66
CA ARG A 245 -7.46 7.17 8.13
C ARG A 245 -6.33 6.28 8.68
N ALA A 246 -5.91 5.25 7.93
CA ALA A 246 -4.76 4.44 8.31
C ALA A 246 -3.45 5.23 8.15
N PHE A 247 -3.30 5.97 7.04
CA PHE A 247 -2.14 6.85 6.83
C PHE A 247 -1.94 7.82 8.00
N ARG A 248 -3.00 8.44 8.52
CA ARG A 248 -2.92 9.34 9.68
C ARG A 248 -2.23 8.67 10.87
N GLU A 249 -2.72 7.52 11.31
CA GLU A 249 -2.17 6.85 12.49
C GLU A 249 -0.77 6.27 12.24
N ILE A 250 -0.49 5.77 11.03
CA ILE A 250 0.87 5.35 10.62
C ILE A 250 1.84 6.54 10.73
N TYR A 251 1.51 7.69 10.14
CA TYR A 251 2.34 8.89 10.20
C TYR A 251 2.54 9.33 11.65
N LYS A 252 1.45 9.47 12.40
CA LYS A 252 1.45 9.94 13.79
C LYS A 252 2.28 9.05 14.71
N SER A 253 2.21 7.73 14.52
CA SER A 253 2.97 6.76 15.31
C SER A 253 4.48 6.78 15.04
N ILE A 254 4.93 7.32 13.91
CA ILE A 254 6.34 7.28 13.48
C ILE A 254 6.99 8.68 13.58
N ALA A 255 6.21 9.75 13.33
CA ALA A 255 6.65 11.14 13.40
C ALA A 255 6.37 11.80 14.77
N GLY A 256 5.55 11.19 15.63
CA GLY A 256 5.17 11.73 16.95
C GLY A 256 4.20 12.92 16.92
N ALA A 257 3.72 13.31 15.74
CA ALA A 257 2.81 14.43 15.52
C ALA A 257 1.77 14.11 14.42
N GLU A 258 0.65 14.82 14.40
CA GLU A 258 -0.35 14.72 13.33
C GLU A 258 0.28 15.08 11.96
N PRO A 259 -0.15 14.45 10.85
CA PRO A 259 0.22 14.92 9.52
C PRO A 259 -0.38 16.31 9.24
N SER A 260 0.37 17.16 8.55
CA SER A 260 -0.09 18.47 8.08
C SER A 260 -1.25 18.41 7.08
N ARG A 261 -1.44 17.26 6.42
CA ARG A 261 -2.47 17.01 5.41
C ARG A 261 -2.70 15.52 5.17
N ILE A 262 -3.88 15.19 4.63
CA ILE A 262 -4.27 13.84 4.20
C ILE A 262 -4.26 13.70 2.67
N GLU A 263 -4.35 14.85 2.00
CA GLU A 263 -4.33 15.04 0.56
C GLU A 263 -2.92 14.81 0.00
N ILE A 264 -2.88 14.25 -1.20
CA ILE A 264 -1.63 14.11 -1.96
C ILE A 264 -1.41 15.42 -2.74
N VAL A 265 -0.31 16.11 -2.45
CA VAL A 265 0.10 17.32 -3.15
C VAL A 265 0.78 16.93 -4.47
N PRO A 266 0.31 17.41 -5.63
CA PRO A 266 0.93 17.05 -6.91
C PRO A 266 2.38 17.53 -7.08
N GLU A 267 3.16 16.78 -7.86
CA GLU A 267 4.40 17.22 -8.49
C GLU A 267 4.07 17.82 -9.88
N ALA A 268 4.87 18.80 -10.35
CA ALA A 268 4.65 19.42 -11.66
C ALA A 268 5.03 18.47 -12.83
N GLU A 269 6.12 17.73 -12.66
CA GLU A 269 6.50 16.61 -13.53
C GLU A 269 6.29 15.30 -12.78
N VAL A 270 5.70 14.30 -13.43
CA VAL A 270 5.48 12.97 -12.85
C VAL A 270 6.20 11.90 -13.67
N ARG A 271 7.09 11.17 -13.01
CA ARG A 271 7.87 10.08 -13.59
C ARG A 271 7.40 8.74 -13.04
N LEU A 272 6.96 7.84 -13.92
CA LEU A 272 6.41 6.52 -13.55
C LEU A 272 7.32 5.41 -14.04
N SER A 273 7.70 4.53 -13.12
CA SER A 273 8.48 3.31 -13.39
C SER A 273 7.92 2.15 -12.57
N GLY A 274 8.28 0.92 -12.94
CA GLY A 274 7.90 -0.25 -12.17
C GLY A 274 8.59 -1.52 -12.62
N LEU A 275 7.97 -2.64 -12.25
CA LEU A 275 8.34 -4.00 -12.62
C LEU A 275 7.14 -4.64 -13.33
N VAL A 276 7.37 -5.39 -14.40
CA VAL A 276 6.40 -6.38 -14.88
C VAL A 276 6.66 -7.69 -14.14
N THR A 277 5.62 -8.26 -13.52
CA THR A 277 5.72 -9.49 -12.71
C THR A 277 4.76 -10.57 -13.19
N GLY A 278 5.13 -11.84 -12.95
CA GLY A 278 4.48 -13.00 -13.55
C GLY A 278 3.45 -13.73 -12.68
N THR A 279 2.68 -14.61 -13.33
CA THR A 279 1.79 -15.59 -12.68
C THR A 279 2.09 -17.03 -13.15
N PRO A 280 3.33 -17.55 -12.98
CA PRO A 280 3.72 -18.87 -13.46
C PRO A 280 2.79 -19.98 -12.91
N GLY A 281 2.16 -20.74 -13.81
CA GLY A 281 1.17 -21.77 -13.44
C GLY A 281 -0.08 -21.22 -12.75
N GLY A 282 -0.39 -19.93 -12.91
CA GLY A 282 -1.45 -19.23 -12.18
C GLY A 282 -1.08 -18.81 -10.75
N VAL A 283 0.13 -19.14 -10.27
CA VAL A 283 0.60 -18.74 -8.93
C VAL A 283 1.20 -17.34 -9.00
N VAL A 284 0.70 -16.42 -8.17
CA VAL A 284 1.15 -15.02 -8.15
C VAL A 284 2.57 -14.92 -7.59
N THR A 285 3.50 -14.41 -8.40
CA THR A 285 4.86 -14.06 -7.97
C THR A 285 5.17 -12.60 -8.25
N ASN A 286 6.13 -12.04 -7.51
CA ASN A 286 6.71 -10.72 -7.80
C ASN A 286 8.01 -10.84 -8.62
N ARG A 287 8.31 -12.03 -9.14
CA ARG A 287 9.46 -12.32 -9.98
C ARG A 287 9.34 -11.54 -11.31
N PRO A 288 10.46 -10.99 -11.82
CA PRO A 288 10.45 -10.16 -13.03
C PRO A 288 10.10 -10.97 -14.28
N VAL A 289 9.44 -10.32 -15.24
CA VAL A 289 9.20 -10.85 -16.58
C VAL A 289 10.04 -10.09 -17.59
N SER A 290 10.91 -10.81 -18.30
CA SER A 290 11.74 -10.27 -19.39
C SER A 290 10.98 -10.29 -20.73
N GLY A 291 11.27 -9.34 -21.61
CA GLY A 291 10.70 -9.28 -22.96
C GLY A 291 9.24 -8.82 -23.05
N ALA A 292 8.60 -8.46 -21.94
CA ALA A 292 7.26 -7.88 -21.94
C ALA A 292 7.30 -6.43 -22.44
N THR A 293 6.33 -6.02 -23.27
CA THR A 293 6.23 -4.63 -23.73
C THR A 293 5.24 -3.85 -22.88
N VAL A 294 5.63 -2.61 -22.54
CA VAL A 294 4.81 -1.64 -21.81
C VAL A 294 4.72 -0.37 -22.64
N GLU A 295 3.52 -0.06 -23.11
CA GLU A 295 3.18 1.21 -23.75
C GLU A 295 2.27 2.03 -22.82
N ILE A 296 2.40 3.36 -22.84
CA ILE A 296 1.52 4.26 -22.10
C ILE A 296 0.96 5.31 -23.04
N TYR A 297 -0.36 5.51 -22.98
CA TYR A 297 -1.09 6.51 -23.75
C TYR A 297 -1.84 7.43 -22.79
N ARG A 298 -1.85 8.74 -23.08
CA ARG A 298 -2.83 9.65 -22.50
C ARG A 298 -4.22 9.29 -23.04
N VAL A 299 -5.25 9.26 -22.20
CA VAL A 299 -6.63 9.03 -22.66
C VAL A 299 -7.60 10.14 -22.23
N SER A 300 -8.70 10.24 -22.97
CA SER A 300 -9.89 11.02 -22.63
C SER A 300 -10.52 10.50 -21.34
N PRO A 301 -10.73 11.35 -20.31
CA PRO A 301 -11.42 10.93 -19.09
C PRO A 301 -12.88 10.54 -19.32
N GLU A 302 -13.48 10.94 -20.45
CA GLU A 302 -14.91 10.75 -20.71
C GLU A 302 -15.22 9.62 -21.71
N THR A 303 -14.27 9.28 -22.59
CA THR A 303 -14.46 8.24 -23.62
C THR A 303 -13.45 7.09 -23.55
N GLY A 304 -12.40 7.21 -22.73
CA GLY A 304 -11.28 6.24 -22.67
C GLY A 304 -10.42 6.20 -23.95
N GLU A 305 -10.61 7.15 -24.87
CA GLU A 305 -9.91 7.19 -26.16
C GLU A 305 -8.52 7.81 -26.05
N ARG A 306 -7.56 7.27 -26.80
CA ARG A 306 -6.17 7.73 -26.83
C ARG A 306 -6.06 9.14 -27.43
N ILE A 307 -5.37 10.02 -26.71
CA ILE A 307 -5.09 11.39 -27.14
C ILE A 307 -3.65 11.41 -27.69
N GLY A 308 -3.53 11.15 -29.00
CA GLY A 308 -2.25 11.05 -29.69
C GLY A 308 -1.62 9.64 -29.64
N GLY A 309 -0.31 9.59 -29.90
CA GLY A 309 0.48 8.34 -29.84
C GLY A 309 0.86 7.93 -28.42
N PRO A 310 1.68 6.88 -28.25
CA PRO A 310 2.20 6.50 -26.96
C PRO A 310 3.15 7.59 -26.43
N VAL A 311 2.95 8.00 -25.17
CA VAL A 311 3.84 8.92 -24.45
C VAL A 311 5.04 8.19 -23.84
N HIS A 312 4.98 6.86 -23.77
CA HIS A 312 6.09 5.97 -23.43
C HIS A 312 5.91 4.63 -24.15
N SER A 313 7.00 4.02 -24.59
CA SER A 313 7.02 2.62 -25.06
C SER A 313 8.37 1.99 -24.69
N SER A 314 8.35 0.76 -24.17
CA SER A 314 9.55 0.04 -23.73
C SER A 314 9.34 -1.47 -23.71
N GLN A 315 10.43 -2.23 -23.77
CA GLN A 315 10.45 -3.67 -23.48
C GLN A 315 11.29 -3.94 -22.24
N THR A 316 10.85 -4.86 -21.38
CA THR A 316 11.53 -5.18 -20.12
C THR A 316 12.80 -6.00 -20.32
N GLY A 317 13.83 -5.71 -19.53
CA GLY A 317 15.03 -6.55 -19.42
C GLY A 317 14.83 -7.73 -18.46
N ALA A 318 15.91 -8.46 -18.17
CA ALA A 318 15.91 -9.59 -17.23
C ALA A 318 15.53 -9.19 -15.78
N ASP A 319 15.64 -7.91 -15.43
CA ASP A 319 15.20 -7.35 -14.15
C ASP A 319 13.70 -6.95 -14.14
N GLY A 320 13.00 -7.12 -15.25
CA GLY A 320 11.57 -6.83 -15.40
C GLY A 320 11.22 -5.34 -15.39
N ARG A 321 12.19 -4.42 -15.42
CA ARG A 321 11.92 -2.98 -15.27
C ARG A 321 11.27 -2.36 -16.50
N TRP A 322 10.35 -1.43 -16.23
CA TRP A 322 9.78 -0.51 -17.22
C TRP A 322 9.86 0.94 -16.71
N GLY A 323 9.91 1.89 -17.65
CA GLY A 323 10.02 3.32 -17.37
C GLY A 323 11.48 3.82 -17.32
N PRO A 324 11.72 5.09 -16.94
CA PRO A 324 10.73 6.07 -16.50
C PRO A 324 9.92 6.67 -17.65
N ALA A 325 8.59 6.52 -17.59
CA ALA A 325 7.66 7.25 -18.42
C ALA A 325 7.42 8.65 -17.84
N GLN A 326 7.41 9.69 -18.68
CA GLN A 326 7.04 11.05 -18.29
C GLN A 326 5.56 11.29 -18.57
N VAL A 327 4.81 11.78 -17.57
CA VAL A 327 3.40 12.18 -17.69
C VAL A 327 3.13 13.50 -16.96
N GLU A 328 2.00 14.15 -17.25
CA GLU A 328 1.46 15.23 -16.41
C GLU A 328 0.60 14.65 -15.28
N ALA A 329 0.59 15.33 -14.13
CA ALA A 329 -0.14 14.93 -12.92
C ALA A 329 -1.68 14.84 -13.06
N THR A 330 -2.24 15.28 -14.19
CA THR A 330 -3.68 15.34 -14.48
C THR A 330 -4.15 14.35 -15.55
N TRP A 331 -3.24 13.59 -16.18
CA TRP A 331 -3.60 12.68 -17.26
C TRP A 331 -4.20 11.38 -16.74
N PHE A 332 -5.38 11.03 -17.26
CA PHE A 332 -5.83 9.64 -17.26
C PHE A 332 -5.00 8.86 -18.28
N LEU A 333 -4.64 7.62 -17.93
CA LEU A 333 -3.69 6.81 -18.70
C LEU A 333 -4.32 5.47 -19.11
N GLU A 334 -4.03 5.03 -20.33
CA GLU A 334 -4.08 3.63 -20.73
C GLU A 334 -2.64 3.09 -20.72
N ILE A 335 -2.35 2.12 -19.87
CA ILE A 335 -1.09 1.36 -19.86
C ILE A 335 -1.36 0.01 -20.50
N VAL A 336 -0.74 -0.26 -21.64
CA VAL A 336 -0.85 -1.53 -22.36
C VAL A 336 0.32 -2.42 -21.97
N LEU A 337 0.02 -3.58 -21.41
CA LEU A 337 0.99 -4.63 -21.12
C LEU A 337 0.76 -5.82 -22.06
N THR A 338 1.76 -6.16 -22.87
CA THR A 338 1.81 -7.43 -23.60
C THR A 338 2.95 -8.30 -23.04
N SER A 339 2.63 -9.54 -22.69
CA SER A 339 3.57 -10.52 -22.14
C SER A 339 3.31 -11.89 -22.75
N ALA A 340 4.36 -12.66 -23.01
CA ALA A 340 4.24 -14.02 -23.56
C ALA A 340 3.34 -14.89 -22.67
N GLY A 341 2.49 -15.72 -23.29
CA GLY A 341 1.56 -16.62 -22.60
C GLY A 341 0.46 -15.92 -21.77
N SER A 342 0.30 -14.60 -21.87
CA SER A 342 -0.64 -13.80 -21.09
C SER A 342 -1.61 -13.02 -22.00
N PRO A 343 -2.80 -12.61 -21.54
CA PRO A 343 -3.65 -11.69 -22.29
C PRO A 343 -3.00 -10.30 -22.37
N THR A 344 -3.17 -9.62 -23.51
CA THR A 344 -2.77 -8.20 -23.61
C THR A 344 -3.70 -7.38 -22.72
N THR A 345 -3.12 -6.76 -21.70
CA THR A 345 -3.86 -6.14 -20.61
C THR A 345 -3.82 -4.62 -20.75
N HIS A 346 -5.00 -4.02 -20.91
CA HIS A 346 -5.19 -2.58 -21.08
C HIS A 346 -5.64 -1.96 -19.75
N PHE A 347 -4.69 -1.45 -18.95
CA PHE A 347 -4.98 -0.82 -17.66
C PHE A 347 -5.38 0.64 -17.86
N TYR A 348 -6.63 0.96 -17.57
CA TYR A 348 -7.13 2.33 -17.45
C TYR A 348 -6.92 2.80 -16.02
N ARG A 349 -6.21 3.92 -15.85
CA ARG A 349 -5.82 4.47 -14.55
C ARG A 349 -6.23 5.93 -14.42
N SER A 350 -6.70 6.28 -13.21
CA SER A 350 -6.80 7.67 -12.74
C SER A 350 -5.44 8.37 -12.76
N PRO A 351 -5.40 9.72 -12.74
CA PRO A 351 -4.15 10.47 -12.75
C PRO A 351 -3.22 10.13 -11.57
N PHE A 352 -1.92 10.15 -11.86
CA PHE A 352 -0.85 9.98 -10.88
C PHE A 352 -0.34 11.36 -10.49
N PRO A 353 -0.68 11.91 -9.31
CA PRO A 353 -0.30 13.28 -8.93
C PRO A 353 1.20 13.42 -8.64
N ARG A 354 1.91 12.33 -8.32
CA ARG A 354 3.33 12.33 -7.99
C ARG A 354 4.05 11.16 -8.66
N SER A 355 5.35 11.28 -8.82
CA SER A 355 6.23 10.23 -9.37
C SER A 355 6.18 8.95 -8.54
N SER A 356 6.46 7.80 -9.16
CA SER A 356 6.50 6.51 -8.47
C SER A 356 7.40 5.51 -9.21
N GLU A 357 8.35 4.90 -8.50
CA GLU A 357 9.21 3.83 -9.03
C GLU A 357 8.63 2.43 -8.83
N ILE A 358 7.45 2.33 -8.20
CA ILE A 358 6.83 1.06 -7.80
C ILE A 358 5.45 0.84 -8.45
N ALA A 359 5.19 1.44 -9.61
CA ALA A 359 4.01 1.17 -10.43
C ALA A 359 4.12 -0.22 -11.11
N HIS A 360 4.14 -1.28 -10.30
CA HIS A 360 4.31 -2.64 -10.79
C HIS A 360 3.06 -3.11 -11.54
N LEU A 361 3.28 -3.80 -12.67
CA LEU A 361 2.27 -4.32 -13.57
C LEU A 361 2.32 -5.86 -13.55
N ARG A 362 1.17 -6.49 -13.72
CA ARG A 362 1.02 -7.94 -13.82
C ARG A 362 -0.18 -8.22 -14.72
N ALA A 363 0.00 -8.99 -15.79
CA ALA A 363 -1.08 -9.23 -16.76
C ALA A 363 -2.34 -9.77 -16.07
N ALA A 364 -3.51 -9.42 -16.62
CA ALA A 364 -4.79 -9.92 -16.14
C ALA A 364 -4.84 -11.46 -16.19
N ARG A 365 -5.74 -12.05 -15.40
CA ARG A 365 -6.06 -13.49 -15.51
C ARG A 365 -6.36 -13.85 -16.98
N PRO A 366 -6.00 -15.05 -17.46
CA PRO A 366 -6.43 -15.49 -18.77
C PRO A 366 -7.97 -15.49 -18.88
N LEU A 367 -8.47 -15.35 -20.11
CA LEU A 367 -9.87 -15.61 -20.45
C LEU A 367 -10.18 -17.08 -20.14
N GLY A 368 -11.30 -17.33 -19.46
CA GLY A 368 -11.68 -18.67 -19.00
C GLY A 368 -13.09 -19.07 -19.43
N PRO A 369 -13.58 -20.27 -19.01
CA PRO A 369 -14.90 -20.76 -19.39
C PRO A 369 -16.06 -19.82 -19.04
N ALA A 370 -15.93 -19.05 -17.95
CA ALA A 370 -16.91 -18.03 -17.55
C ALA A 370 -16.96 -16.80 -18.48
N ASP A 371 -16.00 -16.65 -19.39
CA ASP A 371 -15.92 -15.57 -20.38
C ASP A 371 -16.25 -16.05 -21.80
N ALA A 372 -16.58 -17.34 -21.98
CA ALA A 372 -16.88 -17.92 -23.28
C ALA A 372 -18.07 -17.22 -23.96
N GLY A 373 -17.89 -16.82 -25.21
CA GLY A 373 -18.90 -16.06 -25.98
C GLY A 373 -18.96 -14.56 -25.70
N ALA A 374 -18.18 -14.03 -24.74
CA ALA A 374 -18.03 -12.58 -24.57
C ALA A 374 -17.24 -11.98 -25.75
N GLY A 375 -17.73 -10.87 -26.30
CA GLY A 375 -17.00 -10.06 -27.27
C GLY A 375 -15.86 -9.26 -26.60
N ALA A 376 -16.12 -8.72 -25.40
CA ALA A 376 -15.11 -8.06 -24.57
C ALA A 376 -15.30 -8.40 -23.08
N VAL A 377 -14.20 -8.33 -22.33
CA VAL A 377 -14.16 -8.45 -20.86
C VAL A 377 -13.53 -7.19 -20.27
N VAL A 378 -14.25 -6.55 -19.35
CA VAL A 378 -13.79 -5.36 -18.62
C VAL A 378 -13.84 -5.64 -17.12
N LEU A 379 -12.70 -5.47 -16.45
CA LEU A 379 -12.56 -5.62 -15.00
C LEU A 379 -12.54 -4.23 -14.35
N MET A 380 -13.27 -4.02 -13.27
CA MET A 380 -12.94 -2.95 -12.31
C MET A 380 -12.20 -3.58 -11.13
N SER A 381 -10.99 -3.11 -10.86
CA SER A 381 -10.07 -3.66 -9.85
C SER A 381 -9.78 -2.65 -8.74
N ARG A 382 -9.78 -3.12 -7.49
CA ARG A 382 -9.47 -2.32 -6.28
C ARG A 382 -8.28 -2.93 -5.51
N PRO A 383 -7.02 -2.69 -5.92
CA PRO A 383 -5.85 -3.31 -5.28
C PRO A 383 -5.69 -2.98 -3.78
N ARG A 384 -6.15 -1.81 -3.34
CA ARG A 384 -5.93 -1.27 -1.98
C ARG A 384 -7.13 -1.45 -1.01
N GLY A 385 -8.09 -2.30 -1.37
CA GLY A 385 -9.29 -2.55 -0.58
C GLY A 385 -10.06 -3.77 -1.06
N TYR A 386 -11.33 -3.85 -0.63
CA TYR A 386 -12.38 -4.72 -1.14
C TYR A 386 -13.66 -3.89 -1.33
N PHE A 387 -14.57 -4.31 -2.21
CA PHE A 387 -15.86 -3.67 -2.39
C PHE A 387 -16.81 -4.08 -1.26
N GLY A 388 -17.35 -3.12 -0.51
CA GLY A 388 -18.25 -3.35 0.61
C GLY A 388 -19.66 -2.81 0.38
N LEU A 389 -20.57 -3.62 -0.15
CA LEU A 389 -21.98 -3.22 -0.27
C LEU A 389 -22.72 -3.40 1.08
N PRO A 390 -23.62 -2.48 1.50
CA PRO A 390 -24.02 -1.23 0.85
C PRO A 390 -23.26 0.02 1.39
N ARG A 391 -22.05 -0.16 1.95
CA ARG A 391 -21.22 0.94 2.49
C ARG A 391 -20.65 1.82 1.37
N ASP A 392 -20.20 1.18 0.29
CA ASP A 392 -19.58 1.82 -0.86
C ASP A 392 -20.55 1.98 -2.03
N VAL A 393 -20.42 3.06 -2.79
CA VAL A 393 -20.97 3.15 -4.15
C VAL A 393 -20.03 2.39 -5.09
N VAL A 394 -20.51 1.29 -5.66
CA VAL A 394 -19.75 0.46 -6.60
C VAL A 394 -20.56 0.33 -7.88
N LEU A 395 -20.09 0.94 -8.97
CA LEU A 395 -20.80 0.92 -10.26
C LEU A 395 -19.88 0.50 -11.39
N ILE A 396 -20.34 -0.42 -12.22
CA ILE A 396 -19.75 -0.78 -13.50
C ILE A 396 -20.82 -0.68 -14.59
N ASP A 397 -20.54 0.08 -15.64
CA ASP A 397 -21.50 0.41 -16.70
C ASP A 397 -22.83 1.01 -16.19
N GLY A 398 -22.73 1.85 -15.15
CA GLY A 398 -23.87 2.51 -14.51
C GLY A 398 -24.74 1.61 -13.63
N LYS A 399 -24.31 0.37 -13.33
CA LYS A 399 -25.06 -0.62 -12.55
C LYS A 399 -24.26 -1.11 -11.35
N GLU A 400 -24.95 -1.43 -10.25
CA GLU A 400 -24.35 -2.15 -9.13
C GLU A 400 -23.99 -3.59 -9.58
N PRO A 401 -22.76 -4.07 -9.31
CA PRO A 401 -22.30 -5.37 -9.80
C PRO A 401 -22.82 -6.55 -8.99
N GLY A 402 -23.53 -7.48 -9.65
CA GLY A 402 -24.06 -8.70 -9.03
C GLY A 402 -23.03 -9.77 -8.63
N ASP A 403 -21.73 -9.56 -8.89
CA ASP A 403 -20.65 -10.44 -8.42
C ASP A 403 -19.95 -9.93 -7.14
N VAL A 404 -20.30 -8.73 -6.65
CA VAL A 404 -19.86 -8.19 -5.35
C VAL A 404 -20.86 -8.56 -4.26
N LYS A 405 -20.36 -9.08 -3.14
CA LYS A 405 -21.22 -9.51 -2.02
C LYS A 405 -21.45 -8.39 -1.01
N SER A 406 -22.68 -8.31 -0.50
CA SER A 406 -23.03 -7.42 0.63
C SER A 406 -22.54 -7.97 1.97
N GLY A 407 -22.23 -7.07 2.91
CA GLY A 407 -21.72 -7.41 4.25
C GLY A 407 -20.22 -7.20 4.37
N VAL A 408 -19.51 -8.17 4.97
CA VAL A 408 -18.05 -8.11 5.16
C VAL A 408 -17.35 -8.07 3.78
N PRO A 409 -16.57 -7.04 3.46
CA PRO A 409 -15.97 -6.88 2.12
C PRO A 409 -15.01 -8.01 1.75
N THR A 410 -15.28 -8.72 0.66
CA THR A 410 -14.45 -9.87 0.21
C THR A 410 -13.85 -9.73 -1.17
N ASP A 411 -14.55 -9.07 -2.07
CA ASP A 411 -14.28 -9.07 -3.51
C ASP A 411 -13.53 -7.79 -3.89
N SER A 412 -12.41 -7.90 -4.63
CA SER A 412 -11.59 -6.73 -5.06
C SER A 412 -11.52 -6.57 -6.57
N VAL A 413 -12.30 -7.36 -7.31
CA VAL A 413 -12.50 -7.25 -8.75
C VAL A 413 -13.97 -7.54 -9.04
N THR A 414 -14.59 -6.78 -9.93
CA THR A 414 -15.90 -7.08 -10.54
C THR A 414 -15.76 -7.13 -12.06
N ILE A 415 -16.58 -7.98 -12.71
CA ILE A 415 -16.38 -8.39 -14.12
C ILE A 415 -17.60 -8.08 -14.99
N LEU A 416 -17.45 -7.10 -15.88
CA LEU A 416 -18.39 -6.87 -16.98
C LEU A 416 -17.99 -7.69 -18.21
N ARG A 417 -18.98 -8.30 -18.87
CA ARG A 417 -18.84 -9.02 -20.13
C ARG A 417 -19.81 -8.43 -21.14
N LEU A 418 -19.32 -8.12 -22.34
CA LEU A 418 -20.07 -7.40 -23.36
C LEU A 418 -20.16 -8.23 -24.66
N PRO A 419 -21.25 -8.15 -25.43
CA PRO A 419 -21.36 -8.79 -26.73
C PRO A 419 -20.45 -8.13 -27.77
N ALA A 420 -20.17 -8.84 -28.87
CA ALA A 420 -19.31 -8.33 -29.94
C ALA A 420 -19.85 -7.06 -30.63
N ALA A 421 -21.15 -6.78 -30.54
CA ALA A 421 -21.77 -5.56 -31.03
C ALA A 421 -21.42 -4.30 -30.21
N GLU A 422 -20.86 -4.46 -29.01
CA GLU A 422 -20.47 -3.36 -28.11
C GLU A 422 -18.94 -3.14 -28.06
N LEU A 423 -18.20 -3.71 -29.01
CA LEU A 423 -16.75 -3.54 -29.11
C LEU A 423 -16.34 -2.07 -29.29
N GLY A 424 -15.24 -1.70 -28.65
CA GLY A 424 -14.68 -0.35 -28.70
C GLY A 424 -15.44 0.70 -27.87
N ARG A 425 -16.63 0.42 -27.33
CA ARG A 425 -17.38 1.45 -26.59
C ARG A 425 -16.71 1.83 -25.25
N PRO A 426 -16.98 3.04 -24.72
CA PRO A 426 -16.63 3.38 -23.35
C PRO A 426 -17.44 2.56 -22.33
N VAL A 427 -16.78 2.18 -21.25
CA VAL A 427 -17.36 1.56 -20.04
C VAL A 427 -16.97 2.43 -18.85
N VAL A 428 -17.96 3.02 -18.21
CA VAL A 428 -17.74 3.87 -17.02
C VAL A 428 -17.70 2.99 -15.77
N THR A 429 -16.68 3.19 -14.94
CA THR A 429 -16.48 2.50 -13.66
C THR A 429 -16.35 3.53 -12.55
N ILE A 430 -17.05 3.33 -11.43
CA ILE A 430 -17.06 4.27 -10.29
C ILE A 430 -16.93 3.47 -9.00
N PHE A 431 -16.00 3.90 -8.14
CA PHE A 431 -15.91 3.49 -6.75
C PHE A 431 -15.89 4.72 -5.85
N ASN A 432 -16.96 4.93 -5.09
CA ASN A 432 -17.19 6.10 -4.23
C ASN A 432 -16.98 7.44 -4.97
N THR A 433 -15.76 8.01 -4.94
CA THR A 433 -15.40 9.27 -5.63
C THR A 433 -14.43 9.09 -6.79
N GLU A 434 -13.82 7.90 -6.96
CA GLU A 434 -12.93 7.61 -8.09
C GLU A 434 -13.75 7.11 -9.29
N ARG A 435 -13.57 7.75 -10.45
CA ARG A 435 -14.20 7.35 -11.72
C ARG A 435 -13.11 7.12 -12.77
N ILE A 436 -13.20 6.00 -13.47
CA ILE A 436 -12.34 5.63 -14.60
C ILE A 436 -13.23 5.23 -15.78
N VAL A 437 -12.85 5.59 -17.01
CA VAL A 437 -13.50 5.14 -18.24
C VAL A 437 -12.54 4.26 -19.04
N ALA A 438 -12.95 3.02 -19.28
CA ALA A 438 -12.21 2.02 -20.05
C ALA A 438 -12.83 1.81 -21.44
N ARG A 439 -12.08 1.25 -22.39
CA ARG A 439 -12.60 0.80 -23.70
C ARG A 439 -12.84 -0.71 -23.70
N ALA A 440 -13.91 -1.17 -24.34
CA ALA A 440 -14.20 -2.58 -24.55
C ALA A 440 -13.29 -3.18 -25.64
N TRP A 441 -12.18 -3.84 -25.26
CA TRP A 441 -11.24 -4.47 -26.20
C TRP A 441 -11.64 -5.90 -26.60
N PRO A 442 -11.37 -6.35 -27.85
CA PRO A 442 -11.77 -7.68 -28.33
C PRO A 442 -11.14 -8.85 -27.55
N ALA A 443 -11.99 -9.65 -26.91
CA ALA A 443 -11.60 -10.90 -26.25
C ALA A 443 -11.09 -11.96 -27.25
N SER A 444 -11.56 -11.90 -28.50
CA SER A 444 -11.06 -12.71 -29.62
C SER A 444 -9.59 -12.45 -29.98
N GLU A 445 -9.04 -11.29 -29.61
CA GLU A 445 -7.62 -10.95 -29.73
C GLU A 445 -6.84 -11.26 -28.43
N ASN A 446 -7.44 -12.00 -27.49
CA ASN A 446 -6.89 -12.27 -26.14
C ASN A 446 -6.55 -10.96 -25.39
N ARG A 447 -7.42 -9.95 -25.50
CA ARG A 447 -7.31 -8.68 -24.77
C ARG A 447 -8.27 -8.62 -23.58
N ILE A 448 -7.86 -7.94 -22.51
CA ILE A 448 -8.70 -7.62 -21.36
C ILE A 448 -8.48 -6.15 -20.96
N ALA A 449 -9.57 -5.43 -20.69
CA ALA A 449 -9.51 -4.09 -20.12
C ALA A 449 -9.60 -4.15 -18.58
N VAL A 450 -8.83 -3.31 -17.89
CA VAL A 450 -8.83 -3.22 -16.43
C VAL A 450 -8.90 -1.75 -16.01
N ALA A 451 -10.05 -1.29 -15.52
CA ALA A 451 -10.12 -0.04 -14.76
C ALA A 451 -9.56 -0.29 -13.36
N GLU A 452 -8.32 0.15 -13.10
CA GLU A 452 -7.63 -0.12 -11.84
C GLU A 452 -7.59 1.12 -10.95
N LEU A 453 -8.36 1.03 -9.86
CA LEU A 453 -8.57 2.08 -8.87
C LEU A 453 -7.29 2.36 -8.06
N THR A 454 -7.11 3.62 -7.68
CA THR A 454 -5.89 4.12 -7.09
C THR A 454 -6.04 4.55 -5.64
N TYR A 455 -7.17 5.13 -5.23
CA TYR A 455 -7.24 6.06 -4.08
C TYR A 455 -7.72 5.52 -2.72
#